data_AF-A0A6L8E8P6-F1
#
_entry.id   AF-A0A6L8E8P6-F1
#
_cell.length_a   1.000
_cell.length_b   1.000
_cell.length_c   1.000
_cell.angle_alpha   90.00
_cell.angle_beta   90.00
_cell.angle_gamma   90.00
#
_symmetry.space_group_name_H-M   'P 1'
#
loop_
_entity.id
_entity.type
_entity.pdbx_description
1 polymer ?
#
loop_
_entity_poly.entity_id
_entity_poly.type
_entity_poly.pdbx_seq_one_letter_code
_entity_poly.pdbx_strand_id
1 'polypeptide(L)' 'MTVHPGPPRPTVVNTYDDHRIAMSFALVGLRVPGITIADPGCVAKTFPSFFQELGRLAVVS' A
#
# COMPACT_ATOMS: atom_id res chain seq x y z
N MET A 1 3.35 18.19 10.71
CA MET A 1 3.60 16.75 11.00
C MET A 1 5.08 16.49 10.79
N THR A 2 5.73 15.83 11.73
CA THR A 2 7.14 15.43 11.63
C THR A 2 7.20 13.92 11.67
N VAL A 3 7.98 13.30 10.77
CA VAL A 3 8.18 11.84 10.72
C VAL A 3 9.62 11.53 11.07
N HIS A 4 9.82 10.65 12.05
CA HIS A 4 11.13 10.12 12.39
C HIS A 4 11.28 8.74 11.75
N PRO A 5 12.32 8.49 10.93
CA PRO A 5 12.52 7.18 10.32
C PRO A 5 12.72 6.08 11.38
N GLY A 6 12.21 4.88 11.09
CA GLY A 6 12.38 3.70 11.92
C GLY A 6 12.00 2.43 11.17
N PRO A 7 12.40 1.24 11.65
CA PRO A 7 12.06 -0.02 11.02
C PRO A 7 10.55 -0.27 11.12
N PRO A 8 9.82 -0.38 9.98
CA PRO A 8 8.40 -0.69 10.02
C PRO A 8 8.17 -2.12 10.52
N ARG A 9 7.02 -2.35 11.15
CA ARG A 9 6.61 -3.66 11.66
C ARG A 9 5.42 -4.19 10.86
N PRO A 10 5.24 -5.52 10.76
CA PRO A 10 4.02 -6.11 10.23
C PRO A 10 2.78 -5.52 10.89
N THR A 11 1.80 -5.11 10.08
CA THR A 11 0.56 -4.50 10.57
C THR A 11 -0.52 -4.55 9.52
N VAL A 12 -1.77 -4.45 9.97
CA VAL A 12 -2.91 -4.11 9.11
C VAL A 12 -3.05 -2.60 9.08
N VAL A 13 -3.11 -2.02 7.88
CA VAL A 13 -3.30 -0.58 7.65
C VAL A 13 -4.77 -0.32 7.37
N ASN A 14 -5.42 0.42 8.25
CA ASN A 14 -6.77 0.94 8.01
C ASN A 14 -6.70 2.09 7.00
N THR A 15 -7.48 1.99 5.92
CA THR A 15 -7.43 2.94 4.80
C THR A 15 -8.34 4.14 5.01
N TYR A 16 -9.35 4.03 5.88
CA TYR A 16 -10.35 5.07 6.12
C TYR A 16 -11.00 5.57 4.81
N ASP A 17 -11.22 4.67 3.85
CA ASP A 17 -11.73 4.95 2.50
C ASP A 17 -10.86 5.94 1.67
N ASP A 18 -9.60 6.15 2.06
CA ASP A 18 -8.64 6.97 1.29
C ASP A 18 -7.75 6.07 0.43
N HIS A 19 -8.01 6.09 -0.89
CA HIS A 19 -7.19 5.46 -1.93
C HIS A 19 -5.69 5.77 -1.80
N ARG A 20 -5.30 6.96 -1.34
CA ARG A 20 -3.89 7.34 -1.22
C ARG A 20 -3.23 6.65 -0.04
N ILE A 21 -3.97 6.39 1.05
CA ILE A 21 -3.45 5.57 2.16
C ILE A 21 -3.20 4.15 1.67
N ALA A 22 -4.18 3.55 0.97
CA ALA A 22 -4.01 2.22 0.38
C ALA A 22 -2.80 2.14 -0.56
N MET A 23 -2.69 3.05 -1.54
CA MET A 23 -1.57 3.06 -2.50
C MET A 23 -0.21 3.30 -1.82
N SER A 24 -0.13 4.22 -0.85
CA SER A 24 1.14 4.53 -0.17
C SER A 24 1.66 3.33 0.62
N PHE A 25 0.81 2.65 1.36
CA PHE A 25 1.22 1.49 2.15
C PHE A 25 1.40 0.22 1.30
N ALA A 26 0.80 0.13 0.11
CA ALA A 26 1.13 -0.93 -0.86
C ALA A 26 2.61 -0.87 -1.27
N LEU A 27 3.17 0.33 -1.47
CA LEU A 27 4.59 0.51 -1.76
C LEU A 27 5.47 0.10 -0.58
N VAL A 28 5.05 0.40 0.66
CA VAL A 28 5.77 -0.08 1.86
C VAL A 28 5.78 -1.61 1.92
N GLY A 29 4.65 -2.25 1.58
CA GLY A 29 4.51 -3.70 1.51
C GLY A 29 5.43 -4.40 0.50
N LEU A 30 5.91 -3.68 -0.53
CA LEU A 30 6.93 -4.22 -1.44
C LEU A 30 8.27 -4.50 -0.74
N ARG A 31 8.60 -3.74 0.32
CA ARG A 31 9.88 -3.84 1.03
C ARG A 31 9.76 -4.49 2.40
N VAL A 32 8.61 -4.34 3.06
CA VAL A 32 8.36 -4.78 4.43
C VAL A 32 7.35 -5.93 4.40
N PRO A 33 7.78 -7.16 4.71
CA PRO A 33 6.86 -8.30 4.82
C PRO A 33 5.79 -8.06 5.89
N GLY A 34 4.56 -8.53 5.63
CA GLY A 34 3.47 -8.52 6.61
C GLY A 34 2.72 -7.18 6.74
N ILE A 35 2.83 -6.28 5.76
CA ILE A 35 1.92 -5.15 5.60
C ILE A 35 0.66 -5.63 4.87
N THR A 36 -0.49 -5.51 5.51
CA THR A 36 -1.81 -5.85 4.93
C THR A 36 -2.65 -4.59 4.83
N ILE A 37 -3.33 -4.37 3.70
CA ILE A 37 -4.25 -3.24 3.52
C ILE A 37 -5.67 -3.72 3.83
N ALA A 38 -6.36 -3.05 4.75
CA ALA A 38 -7.68 -3.48 5.21
C ALA A 38 -8.77 -3.38 4.13
N ASP A 39 -8.74 -2.32 3.32
CA ASP A 39 -9.65 -2.12 2.19
C ASP A 39 -8.86 -1.66 0.96
N PRO A 40 -8.27 -2.60 0.20
CA PRO A 40 -7.55 -2.27 -1.01
C PRO A 40 -8.49 -1.81 -2.14
N GLY A 41 -9.80 -2.05 -2.04
CA GLY A 41 -10.77 -1.69 -3.08
C GLY A 41 -10.96 -0.18 -3.26
N CYS A 42 -10.69 0.61 -2.21
CA CYS A 42 -10.86 2.07 -2.24
C CYS A 42 -9.99 2.76 -3.32
N VAL A 43 -8.93 2.11 -3.82
CA VAL A 43 -8.11 2.62 -4.94
C VAL A 43 -8.91 2.85 -6.22
N ALA A 44 -10.01 2.14 -6.41
CA ALA A 44 -10.86 2.27 -7.60
C ALA A 44 -11.49 3.65 -7.76
N LYS A 45 -11.51 4.47 -6.72
CA LYS A 45 -11.96 5.87 -6.78
C LYS A 45 -11.19 6.69 -7.82
N THR A 46 -9.90 6.43 -7.99
CA THR A 46 -9.03 7.19 -8.91
C THR A 46 -8.16 6.31 -9.80
N PHE A 47 -7.88 5.07 -9.39
CA PHE A 47 -7.00 4.17 -10.12
C PHE A 47 -7.42 2.69 -9.97
N PRO A 48 -8.49 2.26 -10.69
CA PRO A 48 -9.04 0.90 -10.59
C PRO A 48 -8.03 -0.24 -10.88
N SER A 49 -7.07 -0.02 -11.78
CA SER A 49 -6.07 -1.02 -12.15
C SER A 49 -4.78 -0.96 -11.32
N PHE A 50 -4.76 -0.20 -10.20
CA PHE A 50 -3.54 0.04 -9.41
C PHE A 50 -2.78 -1.24 -9.04
N PHE A 51 -3.45 -2.24 -8.43
CA PHE A 51 -2.78 -3.47 -7.99
C PHE A 51 -2.35 -4.37 -9.15
N GLN A 52 -3.04 -4.31 -10.29
CA GLN A 52 -2.62 -5.00 -11.50
C GLN A 52 -1.32 -4.40 -12.04
N GLU A 53 -1.24 -3.08 -12.15
CA GLU A 53 -0.03 -2.39 -12.61
C GLU A 53 1.12 -2.54 -11.60
N LEU A 54 0.83 -2.45 -10.30
CA LEU A 54 1.81 -2.68 -9.26
C LEU A 54 2.38 -4.10 -9.36
N GLY A 55 1.54 -5.11 -9.57
CA GLY A 55 1.96 -6.48 -9.81
C GLY A 55 2.82 -6.61 -11.08
N ARG A 56 2.42 -5.97 -12.18
CA ARG A 56 3.21 -5.96 -13.43
C ARG A 56 4.62 -5.37 -13.24
N LEU A 57 4.75 -4.34 -12.41
CA LEU A 57 6.02 -3.66 -12.13
C LEU A 57 6.85 -4.35 -11.04
N ALA A 58 6.22 -5.02 -10.09
CA ALA A 58 6.91 -5.69 -8.99
C ALA A 58 7.56 -7.03 -9.38
N VAL A 59 7.21 -7.59 -10.56
CA VAL A 59 7.77 -8.85 -11.10
C VAL A 59 9.08 -8.62 -11.88
N VAL A 60 9.91 -7.66 -11.46
CA VAL A 60 11.26 -7.53 -12.05
C VAL A 60 12.20 -8.49 -11.33
N SER A 61 12.58 -9.52 -12.10
CA SER A 61 13.53 -10.62 -11.82
C SER A 61 14.77 -10.21 -11.03
#